data_AF-A0A4Y9S1J0-F1
#
_entry.id   AF-A0A4Y9S1J0-F1
#
_cell.length_a   1.000
_cell.length_b   1.000
_cell.length_c   1.000
_cell.angle_alpha   90.00
_cell.angle_beta   90.00
_cell.angle_gamma   90.00
#
_symmetry.space_group_name_H-M   'P 1'
#
loop_
_entity.id
_entity.type
_entity.pdbx_description
1 polymer ?
#
loop_
_entity_poly.entity_id
_entity_poly.type
_entity_poly.pdbx_seq_one_letter_code
_entity_poly.pdbx_strand_id
1 'polypeptide(L)' 'MLKFGDTIRLSELDVELLRAATGFEPVEIGSVAELIEFVRLAKEHYPGETADCRRRRRSIDGAMKRLTEGESNSN' A
#
# COMPACT_ATOMS: atom_id res chain seq x y z
N MET A 1 -10.66 1.42 -4.49
CA MET A 1 -10.94 1.92 -3.13
C MET A 1 -12.16 2.86 -3.07
N LEU A 2 -13.15 2.54 -2.23
CA LEU A 2 -14.24 3.47 -1.87
C LEU A 2 -13.86 4.17 -0.55
N LYS A 3 -13.87 5.52 -0.53
CA LYS A 3 -13.59 6.32 0.67
C LYS A 3 -14.93 6.76 1.28
N PHE A 4 -15.20 6.36 2.52
CA PHE A 4 -16.32 6.84 3.32
C PHE A 4 -15.76 7.57 4.54
N GLY A 5 -15.39 8.84 4.38
CA GLY A 5 -14.67 9.56 5.45
C GLY A 5 -13.31 8.93 5.76
N ASP A 6 -13.00 8.70 7.03
CA ASP A 6 -11.75 8.07 7.51
C ASP A 6 -11.68 6.55 7.25
N THR A 7 -12.82 5.94 6.95
CA THR A 7 -12.95 4.52 6.66
C THR A 7 -12.72 4.25 5.18
N ILE A 8 -11.91 3.23 4.88
CA ILE A 8 -11.65 2.76 3.53
C ILE A 8 -12.13 1.33 3.37
N ARG A 9 -12.54 0.99 2.14
CA ARG A 9 -12.70 -0.39 1.73
C ARG A 9 -11.73 -0.67 0.60
N LEU A 10 -10.74 -1.52 0.89
CA LEU A 10 -9.84 -2.05 -0.11
C LEU A 10 -10.59 -3.08 -0.96
N SER A 11 -10.43 -2.98 -2.28
CA SER A 11 -10.85 -4.04 -3.19
C SER A 11 -9.87 -5.22 -3.14
N GLU A 12 -10.26 -6.37 -3.69
CA GLU A 12 -9.35 -7.52 -3.83
C GLU A 12 -8.08 -7.14 -4.64
N LEU A 13 -8.24 -6.30 -5.66
CA LEU A 13 -7.11 -5.77 -6.43
C LEU A 13 -6.19 -4.88 -5.60
N ASP A 14 -6.76 -4.04 -4.72
CA ASP A 14 -5.99 -3.18 -3.82
C ASP A 14 -5.16 -4.03 -2.84
N VAL A 15 -5.76 -5.11 -2.31
CA VAL A 15 -5.11 -6.10 -1.45
C VAL A 15 -3.97 -6.82 -2.18
N GLU A 16 -4.21 -7.27 -3.41
CA GLU A 16 -3.19 -7.95 -4.22
C GLU A 16 -2.00 -7.01 -4.57
N LEU A 17 -2.29 -5.75 -4.90
CA LEU A 17 -1.27 -4.72 -5.14
C LEU A 17 -0.39 -4.48 -3.92
N LEU A 18 -1.00 -4.34 -2.74
CA LEU A 18 -0.28 -4.17 -1.49
C LEU A 18 0.57 -5.38 -1.17
N ARG A 19 0.04 -6.59 -1.35
CA ARG A 19 0.77 -7.84 -1.14
C ARG A 19 1.96 -7.96 -2.08
N ALA A 20 1.78 -7.67 -3.36
CA ALA A 20 2.84 -7.72 -4.36
C ALA A 20 3.96 -6.71 -4.04
N ALA A 21 3.60 -5.49 -3.63
CA ALA A 21 4.53 -4.42 -3.34
C ALA A 21 5.30 -4.64 -2.02
N THR A 22 4.60 -5.02 -0.95
CA THR A 22 5.17 -5.14 0.39
C THR A 22 5.76 -6.52 0.66
N GLY A 23 5.21 -7.57 0.06
CA GLY A 23 5.50 -8.97 0.40
C GLY A 23 4.71 -9.50 1.61
N PHE A 24 3.83 -8.68 2.20
CA PHE A 24 3.04 -9.03 3.38
C PHE A 24 1.55 -9.05 3.05
N GLU A 25 0.79 -9.88 3.76
CA GLU A 25 -0.67 -9.92 3.62
C GLU A 25 -1.30 -8.73 4.35
N PRO A 26 -2.04 -7.83 3.66
CA PRO A 26 -2.72 -6.72 4.31
C PRO A 26 -4.05 -7.21 4.91
N VAL A 27 -4.00 -7.70 6.15
CA VAL A 27 -5.19 -8.15 6.89
C VAL A 27 -5.77 -6.98 7.69
N GLU A 28 -7.10 -6.84 7.72
CA GLU A 28 -7.84 -5.93 8.61
C GLU A 28 -7.63 -4.41 8.40
N ILE A 29 -7.26 -3.96 7.19
CA ILE A 29 -7.15 -2.51 6.90
C ILE A 29 -8.55 -1.92 6.64
N GLY A 30 -9.11 -1.22 7.62
CA GLY A 30 -10.41 -0.55 7.57
C GLY A 30 -10.33 0.97 7.44
N SER A 31 -9.15 1.56 7.61
CA SER A 31 -8.95 3.01 7.61
C SER A 31 -7.70 3.46 6.86
N VAL A 32 -7.63 4.74 6.49
CA VAL A 32 -6.42 5.33 5.91
C VAL A 32 -5.25 5.26 6.89
N ALA A 33 -5.51 5.44 8.20
CA ALA A 33 -4.49 5.38 9.23
C ALA A 33 -3.85 3.99 9.33
N GLU A 34 -4.66 2.93 9.34
CA GLU A 34 -4.18 1.54 9.33
C GLU A 34 -3.40 1.23 8.06
N LEU A 35 -3.82 1.76 6.90
CA LEU A 35 -3.08 1.59 5.65
C LEU A 35 -1.68 2.24 5.71
N ILE A 36 -1.61 3.46 6.24
CA ILE A 36 -0.34 4.18 6.44
C ILE A 36 0.56 3.39 7.38
N GLU A 37 0.00 2.88 8.48
CA GLU A 37 0.75 2.12 9.49
C GLU A 37 1.27 0.79 8.93
N PHE A 38 0.42 0.06 8.21
CA PHE A 38 0.82 -1.16 7.49
C PHE A 38 2.02 -0.91 6.57
N VAL A 39 1.97 0.17 5.77
CA VAL A 39 3.08 0.53 4.88
C VAL A 39 4.33 0.98 5.63
N ARG A 40 4.18 1.70 6.74
CA ARG A 40 5.30 2.09 7.59
C ARG A 40 6.04 0.86 8.08
N LEU A 41 5.33 -0.10 8.68
CA LEU A 41 5.87 -1.37 9.16
C LEU A 41 6.50 -2.18 8.03
N ALA A 42 5.84 -2.29 6.87
CA ALA A 42 6.39 -2.98 5.71
C ALA A 42 7.74 -2.40 5.25
N LYS A 43 7.92 -1.07 5.33
CA LYS A 43 9.18 -0.40 4.96
C LYS A 43 10.30 -0.60 5.98
N GLU A 44 9.98 -0.84 7.25
CA GLU A 44 11.00 -1.13 8.28
C GLU A 44 11.74 -2.44 8.00
N HIS A 45 11.07 -3.40 7.36
CA HIS A 45 11.72 -4.63 6.87
C HIS A 45 12.74 -4.40 5.73
N TYR A 46 12.74 -3.22 5.11
CA TYR A 46 13.65 -2.86 4.01
C TYR A 46 14.44 -1.59 4.39
N PRO A 47 15.55 -1.68 5.13
CA PRO A 47 16.27 -0.53 5.70
C PRO A 47 16.89 0.42 4.65
N GLY A 48 16.98 0.02 3.37
CA GLY A 48 17.35 0.91 2.26
C GLY A 48 18.85 0.98 1.95
N GLU A 49 19.66 0.18 2.63
CA GLU A 49 21.12 0.11 2.42
C GLU A 49 21.48 -0.54 1.08
N THR A 50 20.69 -1.52 0.63
CA THR A 50 20.88 -2.18 -0.66
C THR A 50 20.02 -1.57 -1.77
N ALA A 51 20.47 -1.71 -3.03
CA ALA A 51 19.70 -1.28 -4.20
C ALA A 51 18.32 -1.95 -4.27
N ASP A 52 18.23 -3.22 -3.84
CA ASP A 52 16.98 -3.98 -3.79
C ASP A 52 16.03 -3.44 -2.72
N CYS A 53 16.52 -3.13 -1.52
CA CYS A 53 15.69 -2.48 -0.50
C CYS A 53 15.14 -1.14 -1.00
N ARG A 54 15.96 -0.33 -1.66
CA ARG A 54 15.50 0.94 -2.24
C ARG A 54 14.47 0.72 -3.34
N ARG A 55 14.65 -0.29 -4.19
CA ARG A 55 13.66 -0.67 -5.21
C ARG A 55 12.33 -1.08 -4.56
N ARG A 56 12.39 -1.92 -3.52
CA ARG A 56 11.19 -2.40 -2.80
C ARG A 56 10.44 -1.25 -2.12
N ARG A 57 11.15 -0.35 -1.42
CA ARG A 57 10.54 0.85 -0.83
C ARG A 57 9.81 1.70 -1.87
N ARG A 58 10.42 1.93 -3.04
CA ARG A 58 9.78 2.66 -4.15
C ARG A 58 8.55 1.95 -4.70
N SER A 59 8.56 0.62 -4.79
CA SER A 59 7.37 -0.15 -5.19
C SER A 59 6.22 0.02 -4.20
N ILE A 60 6.54 0.03 -2.90
CA ILE A 60 5.56 0.28 -1.84
C ILE A 60 4.99 1.72 -1.94
N ASP A 61 5.86 2.71 -2.15
CA ASP A 61 5.43 4.10 -2.38
C ASP A 61 4.52 4.25 -3.60
N GLY A 62 4.86 3.58 -4.70
CA GLY A 62 4.05 3.56 -5.91
C GLY A 62 2.68 2.92 -5.69
N ALA A 63 2.61 1.79 -5.01
CA ALA A 63 1.34 1.14 -4.66
C ALA A 63 0.46 2.06 -3.81
N MET A 64 1.04 2.69 -2.77
CA MET A 64 0.32 3.64 -1.93
C MET A 64 -0.23 4.82 -2.71
N LYS A 65 0.59 5.41 -3.58
CA LYS A 65 0.18 6.54 -4.41
C LYS A 65 -1.05 6.19 -5.26
N ARG A 66 -1.04 5.03 -5.92
CA ARG A 66 -2.17 4.56 -6.75
C ARG A 66 -3.45 4.36 -5.93
N LEU A 67 -3.32 3.84 -4.70
CA LEU A 67 -4.45 3.66 -3.78
C LEU A 67 -5.00 5.00 -3.29
N THR A 68 -4.14 5.95 -2.94
CA THR A 68 -4.57 7.23 -2.35
C THR A 68 -5.08 8.23 -3.37
N GLU A 69 -4.45 8.29 -4.54
CA GLU A 69 -4.83 9.21 -5.62
C GLU A 69 -6.00 8.67 -6.43
N GLY A 70 -6.28 7.37 -6.34
CA GLY A 70 -7.32 6.74 -7.11
C GLY A 70 -7.06 6.99 -8.59
N GLU A 71 -6.07 6.29 -9.17
CA GLU A 71 -6.12 6.00 -10.61
C GLU A 71 -7.42 5.24 -10.84
N SER A 72 -8.50 6.02 -10.97
CA SER A 72 -9.68 5.69 -11.71
C SER A 72 -9.13 5.31 -13.07
N ASN A 73 -9.10 4.01 -13.36
CA ASN A 73 -9.15 3.54 -14.73
C ASN A 73 -10.44 4.11 -15.35
N SER A 74 -10.37 5.37 -15.76
CA SER A 74 -11.13 5.91 -16.86
C SER A 74 -10.20 5.81 -18.05
N ASN A 75 -10.53 4.87 -18.95
CA ASN A 75 -9.86 4.43 -20.18
C ASN A 75 -8.73 3.42 -20.08
#